data_AF-A0A6J6DZD0-F1
#
_entry.id   AF-A0A6J6DZD0-F1
#
_cell.length_a   1.000
_cell.length_b   1.000
_cell.length_c   1.000
_cell.angle_alpha   90.00
_cell.angle_beta   90.00
_cell.angle_gamma   90.00
#
_symmetry.space_group_name_H-M   'P 1'
#
loop_
_entity.id
_entity.type
_entity.pdbx_description
1 polymer ?
#
loop_
_entity_poly.entity_id
_entity_poly.type
_entity_poly.pdbx_seq_one_letter_code
_entity_poly.pdbx_strand_id
1 'polypeptide(L)'
;MRTITPSRPAERSDTSPPGRFLETAATSVLLTVGLTLAVYALTAFAQPDWTVAGPGLLVAAAGVVGLRLRWAYLAGLAPIGAVLTVAAPVIAFDLNRPGETPYFVASAVVAIGSCFAAVLGVAAALAPAWRHRALGALGVSAVLAGAVSLTVLSSNDASAATADGISATERAESVEVRLVDLRFDVDGGALPSGGVIRVRNVDTLPHDLTIPSLGIEVFVPSGRDTYVRLPDEMPPVVGVICTIGDHQLRGMGLDAEVR
;
A
#
# COMPACT_ATOMS: atom_id res chain seq x y z
N MET A 1 9.05 -63.48 -45.82
CA MET A 1 8.68 -62.06 -45.94
C MET A 1 8.28 -61.56 -44.55
N ARG A 2 9.09 -60.68 -43.94
CA ARG A 2 8.74 -59.99 -42.68
C ARG A 2 8.19 -58.62 -43.03
N THR A 3 6.93 -58.38 -42.68
CA THR A 3 6.26 -57.10 -42.84
C THR A 3 6.84 -56.11 -41.83
N ILE A 4 7.57 -55.10 -42.31
CA ILE A 4 8.09 -54.02 -41.48
C ILE A 4 6.99 -52.97 -41.38
N THR A 5 6.40 -52.81 -40.20
CA THR A 5 5.47 -51.71 -39.91
C THR A 5 6.30 -50.42 -39.76
N PRO A 6 6.02 -49.34 -40.49
CA PRO A 6 6.73 -48.08 -40.31
C PRO A 6 6.36 -47.48 -38.94
N SER A 7 7.37 -47.28 -38.09
CA SER A 7 7.23 -46.56 -36.84
C SER A 7 6.84 -45.11 -37.13
N ARG A 8 5.67 -44.71 -36.63
CA ARG A 8 5.17 -43.33 -36.65
C ARG A 8 6.26 -42.40 -36.10
N PRO A 9 6.61 -41.28 -36.76
CA PRO A 9 7.56 -40.34 -36.19
C PRO A 9 6.96 -39.82 -34.88
N ALA A 10 7.77 -39.86 -33.81
CA ALA A 10 7.41 -39.19 -32.58
C ALA A 10 7.30 -37.69 -32.89
N GLU A 11 6.07 -37.20 -33.01
CA GLU A 11 5.78 -35.78 -32.87
C GLU A 11 6.30 -35.37 -31.49
N ARG A 12 7.53 -34.86 -31.47
CA ARG A 12 8.01 -34.02 -30.39
C ARG A 12 7.13 -32.79 -30.44
N SER A 13 6.04 -32.83 -29.67
CA SER A 13 5.26 -31.64 -29.39
C SER A 13 6.15 -30.69 -28.58
N ASP A 14 6.83 -29.78 -29.27
CA ASP A 14 7.42 -28.56 -28.72
C ASP A 14 6.29 -27.64 -28.22
N THR A 15 5.57 -28.11 -27.19
CA THR A 15 4.74 -27.26 -26.35
C THR A 15 5.48 -27.13 -25.03
N SER A 16 6.39 -26.17 -24.97
CA SER A 16 6.84 -25.60 -23.70
C SER A 16 5.59 -25.35 -22.87
N PRO A 17 5.34 -26.08 -21.77
CA PRO A 17 4.02 -26.07 -21.18
C PRO A 17 3.79 -24.67 -20.60
N PRO A 18 2.64 -24.03 -20.85
CA PRO A 18 2.30 -22.72 -20.28
C PRO A 18 2.46 -22.68 -18.74
N GLY A 19 2.43 -23.84 -18.09
CA GLY A 19 2.75 -24.01 -16.68
C GLY A 19 4.15 -23.55 -16.26
N ARG A 20 5.21 -23.78 -17.05
CA ARG A 20 6.57 -23.33 -16.70
C ARG A 20 6.71 -21.81 -16.75
N PHE A 21 6.08 -21.18 -17.74
CA PHE A 21 6.05 -19.72 -17.83
C PHE A 21 5.30 -19.11 -16.63
N LEU A 22 4.13 -19.64 -16.30
CA LEU A 22 3.34 -19.19 -15.13
C LEU A 22 4.06 -19.42 -13.80
N GLU A 23 4.74 -20.55 -13.62
CA GLU A 23 5.55 -20.85 -12.44
C GLU A 23 6.70 -19.83 -12.28
N THR A 24 7.40 -19.52 -13.37
CA THR A 24 8.52 -18.57 -13.35
C THR A 24 8.04 -17.14 -13.09
N ALA A 25 6.96 -16.72 -13.76
CA ALA A 25 6.34 -15.41 -13.58
C ALA A 25 5.80 -15.22 -12.15
N ALA A 26 5.08 -16.20 -11.61
CA ALA A 26 4.56 -16.15 -10.24
C ALA A 26 5.70 -16.06 -9.21
N THR A 27 6.78 -16.84 -9.40
CA THR A 27 7.96 -16.78 -8.54
C THR A 27 8.61 -15.40 -8.56
N SER A 28 8.85 -14.84 -9.75
CA SER A 28 9.43 -13.52 -9.89
C SER A 28 8.57 -12.44 -9.24
N VAL A 29 7.25 -12.49 -9.43
CA VAL A 29 6.31 -11.55 -8.79
C VAL A 29 6.34 -11.69 -7.27
N LEU A 30 6.29 -12.90 -6.71
CA LEU A 30 6.35 -13.13 -5.26
C LEU A 30 7.66 -12.64 -4.65
N LEU A 31 8.79 -12.90 -5.32
CA LEU A 31 10.11 -12.43 -4.88
C LEU A 31 10.19 -10.90 -4.93
N THR A 32 9.81 -10.30 -6.06
CA THR A 32 9.86 -8.85 -6.22
C THR A 32 8.92 -8.16 -5.23
N VAL A 33 7.65 -8.56 -5.14
CA VAL A 33 6.68 -7.97 -4.21
C VAL A 33 7.10 -8.20 -2.76
N GLY A 34 7.49 -9.42 -2.38
CA GLY A 34 7.88 -9.75 -1.01
C GLY A 34 9.14 -9.02 -0.57
N LEU A 35 10.19 -8.99 -1.41
CA LEU A 35 11.43 -8.27 -1.11
C LEU A 35 11.21 -6.75 -1.12
N THR A 36 10.46 -6.21 -2.08
CA THR A 36 10.14 -4.78 -2.11
C THR A 36 9.31 -4.38 -0.90
N LEU A 37 8.30 -5.16 -0.49
CA LEU A 37 7.54 -4.93 0.75
C LEU A 37 8.44 -4.99 1.99
N ALA A 38 9.33 -5.98 2.08
CA ALA A 38 10.25 -6.10 3.20
C ALA A 38 11.21 -4.91 3.27
N VAL A 39 11.86 -4.55 2.16
CA VAL A 39 12.76 -3.40 2.09
C VAL A 39 12.01 -2.10 2.37
N TYR A 40 10.82 -1.93 1.79
CA TYR A 40 9.95 -0.80 2.03
C TYR A 40 9.60 -0.68 3.51
N ALA A 41 9.12 -1.74 4.15
CA ALA A 41 8.78 -1.72 5.58
C ALA A 41 9.98 -1.45 6.50
N LEU A 42 11.19 -1.85 6.09
CA LEU A 42 12.43 -1.60 6.83
C LEU A 42 12.99 -0.19 6.63
N THR A 43 12.64 0.49 5.53
CA THR A 43 13.29 1.77 5.13
C THR A 43 12.33 2.94 5.03
N ALA A 44 11.04 2.67 4.86
CA ALA A 44 9.99 3.67 4.74
C ALA A 44 9.47 4.12 6.10
N PHE A 45 9.58 3.34 7.15
CA PHE A 45 9.05 3.76 8.45
C PHE A 45 10.16 4.34 9.33
N ALA A 46 9.83 5.32 10.18
CA ALA A 46 10.79 5.94 11.11
C ALA A 46 11.43 4.91 12.06
N GLN A 47 10.73 3.80 12.29
CA GLN A 47 11.22 2.57 12.89
C GLN A 47 10.84 1.41 11.98
N PRO A 48 11.63 0.33 11.88
CA PRO A 48 11.29 -0.81 11.04
C PRO A 48 9.92 -1.38 11.40
N ASP A 49 8.96 -1.34 10.47
CA ASP A 49 7.63 -1.86 10.73
C ASP A 49 7.62 -3.37 10.46
N TRP A 50 7.85 -4.15 11.51
CA TRP A 50 7.87 -5.61 11.43
C TRP A 50 6.50 -6.22 11.10
N THR A 51 5.40 -5.49 11.29
CA THR A 51 4.05 -5.95 10.91
C THR A 51 3.89 -5.98 9.39
N VAL A 52 4.70 -5.21 8.66
CA VAL A 52 4.76 -5.23 7.19
C VAL A 52 6.01 -6.00 6.70
N ALA A 53 7.16 -5.80 7.36
CA ALA A 53 8.44 -6.40 6.95
C ALA A 53 8.48 -7.92 7.11
N GLY A 54 8.01 -8.43 8.26
CA GLY A 54 8.00 -9.86 8.56
C GLY A 54 7.16 -10.64 7.55
N PRO A 55 5.91 -10.23 7.30
CA PRO A 55 5.10 -10.82 6.24
C PRO A 55 5.66 -10.65 4.82
N GLY A 56 6.28 -9.50 4.48
CA GLY A 56 6.98 -9.32 3.21
C GLY A 56 8.10 -10.35 2.99
N LEU A 57 8.89 -10.62 4.05
CA LEU A 57 9.92 -11.67 4.04
C LEU A 57 9.30 -13.07 3.89
N LEU A 58 8.14 -13.34 4.49
CA LEU A 58 7.43 -14.61 4.33
C LEU A 58 6.91 -14.80 2.89
N VAL A 59 6.44 -13.73 2.24
CA VAL A 59 6.05 -13.74 0.82
C VAL A 59 7.25 -14.05 -0.07
N ALA A 60 8.40 -13.40 0.18
CA ALA A 60 9.63 -13.66 -0.56
C ALA A 60 10.11 -15.11 -0.35
N ALA A 61 10.09 -15.60 0.89
CA ALA A 61 10.44 -16.98 1.22
C ALA A 61 9.48 -17.99 0.53
N ALA A 62 8.19 -17.68 0.43
CA ALA A 62 7.24 -18.50 -0.30
C ALA A 62 7.53 -18.55 -1.81
N GLY A 63 8.06 -17.47 -2.39
CA GLY A 63 8.60 -17.48 -3.76
C GLY A 63 9.78 -18.46 -3.91
N VAL A 64 10.75 -18.42 -2.98
CA VAL A 64 11.90 -19.33 -2.98
C VAL A 64 11.49 -20.79 -2.78
N VAL A 65 10.53 -21.06 -1.88
CA VAL A 65 10.03 -22.41 -1.59
C VAL A 65 9.13 -22.91 -2.72
N GLY A 66 8.39 -22.03 -3.39
CA GLY A 66 7.57 -22.31 -4.57
C GLY A 66 8.38 -22.89 -5.74
N LEU A 67 9.65 -22.49 -5.90
CA LEU A 67 10.58 -23.09 -6.86
C LEU A 67 10.85 -24.58 -6.60
N ARG A 68 10.72 -25.04 -5.34
CA ARG A 68 11.00 -26.42 -4.93
C ARG A 68 9.76 -27.27 -4.80
N LEU A 69 8.64 -26.66 -4.38
CA LEU A 69 7.36 -27.33 -4.18
C LEU A 69 6.35 -26.67 -5.10
N ARG A 70 6.03 -27.34 -6.21
CA ARG A 70 5.16 -26.88 -7.33
C ARG A 70 3.76 -26.35 -6.91
N TRP A 71 3.40 -26.43 -5.63
CA TRP A 71 2.12 -25.96 -5.07
C TRP A 71 2.27 -24.85 -4.03
N ALA A 72 3.49 -24.56 -3.56
CA ALA A 72 3.73 -23.65 -2.44
C ALA A 72 3.64 -22.17 -2.81
N TYR A 73 3.77 -21.82 -4.09
CA TYR A 73 3.57 -20.43 -4.56
C TYR A 73 2.14 -19.94 -4.30
N LEU A 74 1.16 -20.85 -4.25
CA LEU A 74 -0.23 -20.55 -3.92
C LEU A 74 -0.42 -20.18 -2.44
N ALA A 75 0.35 -20.78 -1.53
CA ALA A 75 0.35 -20.42 -0.12
C ALA A 75 1.02 -19.05 0.13
N GLY A 76 1.94 -18.63 -0.75
CA GLY A 76 2.58 -17.31 -0.73
C GLY A 76 1.69 -16.14 -1.15
N LEU A 77 0.59 -16.40 -1.87
CA LEU A 77 -0.37 -15.38 -2.30
C LEU A 77 -1.31 -14.94 -1.17
N ALA A 78 -1.58 -15.82 -0.19
CA ALA A 78 -2.44 -15.53 0.95
C ALA A 78 -1.93 -14.41 1.88
N PRO A 79 -0.65 -14.39 2.32
CA PRO A 79 -0.13 -13.31 3.15
C PRO A 79 -0.09 -11.97 2.42
N ILE A 80 0.00 -11.93 1.08
CA ILE A 80 -0.01 -10.67 0.31
C ILE A 80 -1.28 -9.86 0.59
N GLY A 81 -2.45 -10.50 0.63
CA GLY A 81 -3.71 -9.80 0.90
C GLY A 81 -3.73 -9.12 2.29
N ALA A 82 -3.25 -9.83 3.32
CA ALA A 82 -3.20 -9.30 4.69
C ALA A 82 -2.16 -8.19 4.87
N VAL A 83 -1.01 -8.29 4.18
CA VAL A 83 0.02 -7.24 4.21
C VAL A 83 -0.45 -6.00 3.50
N LEU A 84 -1.08 -6.19 2.35
CA LEU A 84 -1.62 -5.10 1.56
C LEU A 84 -2.73 -4.36 2.30
N THR A 85 -3.57 -5.01 3.12
CA THR A 85 -4.56 -4.28 3.92
C THR A 85 -3.94 -3.31 4.94
N VAL A 86 -2.77 -3.63 5.49
CA VAL A 86 -2.07 -2.77 6.45
C VAL A 86 -1.24 -1.70 5.73
N ALA A 87 -0.58 -2.07 4.63
CA ALA A 87 0.29 -1.18 3.87
C ALA A 87 -0.47 -0.27 2.89
N ALA A 88 -1.73 -0.57 2.55
CA ALA A 88 -2.52 0.14 1.54
C ALA A 88 -2.59 1.66 1.77
N PRO A 89 -2.87 2.18 2.98
CA PRO A 89 -2.94 3.62 3.21
C PRO A 89 -1.60 4.31 2.95
N VAL A 90 -0.49 3.65 3.29
CA VAL A 90 0.87 4.19 3.08
C VAL A 90 1.27 4.14 1.60
N ILE A 91 0.96 3.03 0.93
CA ILE A 91 1.17 2.90 -0.52
C ILE A 91 0.36 3.94 -1.28
N ALA A 92 -0.90 4.15 -0.91
CA ALA A 92 -1.75 5.19 -1.49
C ALA A 92 -1.20 6.60 -1.24
N PHE A 93 -0.78 6.89 -0.01
CA PHE A 93 -0.15 8.16 0.33
C PHE A 93 1.04 8.49 -0.58
N ASP A 94 1.92 7.52 -0.80
CA ASP A 94 3.10 7.70 -1.66
C ASP A 94 2.72 7.85 -3.14
N LEU A 95 1.75 7.07 -3.63
CA LEU A 95 1.33 7.09 -5.03
C LEU A 95 0.60 8.38 -5.42
N ASN A 96 -0.14 8.98 -4.50
CA ASN A 96 -0.82 10.27 -4.71
C ASN A 96 0.14 11.47 -4.68
N ARG A 97 1.43 11.26 -4.33
CA ARG A 97 2.41 12.34 -4.13
C ARG A 97 3.70 12.11 -4.93
N PRO A 98 3.61 12.03 -6.28
CA PRO A 98 4.78 11.78 -7.12
C PRO A 98 5.80 12.91 -7.00
N GLY A 99 6.99 12.59 -6.49
CA GLY A 99 8.09 13.55 -6.33
C GLY A 99 8.19 14.21 -4.95
N GLU A 100 7.25 13.97 -4.04
CA GLU A 100 7.33 14.46 -2.66
C GLU A 100 7.84 13.41 -1.68
N THR A 101 7.61 12.14 -2.00
CA THR A 101 8.08 11.01 -1.20
C THR A 101 9.23 10.32 -1.93
N PRO A 102 10.32 9.93 -1.24
CA PRO A 102 11.38 9.14 -1.85
C PRO A 102 10.94 7.68 -2.09
N TYR A 103 9.73 7.31 -1.70
CA TYR A 103 9.21 5.95 -1.73
C TYR A 103 8.19 5.68 -2.84
N PHE A 104 7.84 6.70 -3.65
CA PHE A 104 6.93 6.57 -4.79
C PHE A 104 7.23 5.34 -5.66
N VAL A 105 8.49 5.16 -6.07
CA VAL A 105 8.89 4.04 -6.94
C VAL A 105 8.67 2.69 -6.25
N ALA A 106 9.01 2.58 -4.97
CA ALA A 106 8.81 1.35 -4.21
C ALA A 106 7.31 1.03 -4.07
N SER A 107 6.49 2.02 -3.72
CA SER A 107 5.03 1.90 -3.61
C SER A 107 4.38 1.54 -4.95
N ALA A 108 4.86 2.11 -6.06
CA ALA A 108 4.41 1.75 -7.41
C ALA A 108 4.76 0.30 -7.76
N VAL A 109 5.97 -0.17 -7.43
CA VAL A 109 6.36 -1.56 -7.66
C VAL A 109 5.49 -2.53 -6.86
N VAL A 110 5.19 -2.22 -5.59
CA VAL A 110 4.29 -3.04 -4.75
C VAL A 110 2.87 -3.05 -5.31
N ALA A 111 2.32 -1.88 -5.68
CA ALA A 111 0.98 -1.78 -6.24
C ALA A 111 0.86 -2.53 -7.58
N ILE A 112 1.80 -2.32 -8.51
CA ILE A 112 1.80 -3.02 -9.80
C ILE A 112 1.99 -4.53 -9.59
N GLY A 113 2.97 -4.92 -8.79
CA GLY A 113 3.27 -6.33 -8.53
C GLY A 113 2.12 -7.07 -7.86
N SER A 114 1.38 -6.41 -6.95
CA SER A 114 0.18 -6.99 -6.34
C SER A 114 -0.98 -7.15 -7.33
N CYS A 115 -1.17 -6.21 -8.26
CA CYS A 115 -2.11 -6.36 -9.38
C CYS A 115 -1.77 -7.59 -10.24
N PHE A 116 -0.49 -7.77 -10.60
CA PHE A 116 -0.05 -8.96 -11.33
C PHE A 116 -0.26 -10.25 -10.53
N ALA A 117 0.04 -10.25 -9.24
CA ALA A 117 -0.19 -11.39 -8.36
C ALA A 117 -1.69 -11.75 -8.29
N ALA A 118 -2.57 -10.75 -8.22
CA ALA A 118 -4.02 -10.95 -8.23
C ALA A 118 -4.50 -11.59 -9.55
N VAL A 119 -4.05 -11.07 -10.70
CA VAL A 119 -4.40 -11.62 -12.03
C VAL A 119 -3.92 -13.07 -12.16
N LEU A 120 -2.69 -13.37 -11.73
CA LEU A 120 -2.15 -14.73 -11.72
C LEU A 120 -2.94 -15.65 -10.78
N GLY A 121 -3.37 -15.15 -9.62
CA GLY A 121 -4.24 -15.86 -8.69
C GLY A 121 -5.60 -16.21 -9.30
N VAL A 122 -6.25 -15.27 -10.00
CA VAL A 122 -7.51 -15.51 -10.72
C VAL A 122 -7.32 -16.51 -11.86
N ALA A 123 -6.27 -16.35 -12.67
CA ALA A 123 -5.98 -17.26 -13.78
C ALA A 123 -5.71 -18.69 -13.28
N ALA A 124 -5.00 -18.84 -12.16
CA ALA A 124 -4.80 -20.14 -11.51
C ALA A 124 -6.10 -20.71 -10.95
N ALA A 125 -7.00 -19.88 -10.42
CA ALA A 125 -8.30 -20.29 -9.89
C ALA A 125 -9.30 -20.73 -10.96
N LEU A 126 -9.21 -20.18 -12.17
CA LEU A 126 -10.08 -20.53 -13.30
C LEU A 126 -9.53 -21.69 -14.16
N ALA A 127 -8.32 -22.18 -13.88
CA ALA A 127 -7.70 -23.25 -14.65
C ALA A 127 -8.47 -24.58 -14.51
N PRO A 128 -8.91 -25.23 -15.62
CA PRO A 128 -9.79 -26.40 -15.60
C PRO A 128 -9.22 -27.65 -14.89
N ALA A 129 -7.90 -27.70 -14.67
CA ALA A 129 -7.19 -28.89 -14.22
C ALA A 129 -7.07 -29.05 -12.69
N TRP A 130 -7.59 -28.10 -11.88
CA TRP A 130 -7.25 -28.02 -10.45
C TRP A 130 -8.49 -27.97 -9.55
N ARG A 131 -9.31 -29.02 -9.55
CA ARG A 131 -10.48 -29.20 -8.65
C ARG A 131 -10.10 -29.41 -7.16
N HIS A 132 -9.08 -28.73 -6.63
CA HIS A 132 -8.69 -28.86 -5.24
C HIS A 132 -9.17 -27.68 -4.40
N ARG A 133 -9.65 -27.99 -3.18
CA ARG A 133 -10.16 -27.07 -2.14
C ARG A 133 -9.23 -25.89 -1.80
N ALA A 134 -7.98 -25.90 -2.26
CA ALA A 134 -7.02 -24.81 -2.18
C ALA A 134 -7.43 -23.55 -2.99
N LEU A 135 -8.31 -23.70 -3.98
CA LEU A 135 -8.78 -22.57 -4.81
C LEU A 135 -9.67 -21.57 -4.07
N GLY A 136 -10.33 -21.97 -2.98
CA GLY A 136 -11.16 -21.07 -2.17
C GLY A 136 -10.34 -19.99 -1.46
N ALA A 137 -9.15 -20.34 -0.96
CA ALA A 137 -8.25 -19.38 -0.32
C ALA A 137 -7.62 -18.40 -1.32
N LEU A 138 -7.32 -18.88 -2.53
CA LEU A 138 -6.70 -18.09 -3.61
C LEU A 138 -7.65 -17.08 -4.25
N GLY A 139 -8.92 -17.45 -4.42
CA GLY A 139 -9.96 -16.52 -4.86
C GLY A 139 -10.17 -15.38 -3.86
N VAL A 140 -10.12 -15.68 -2.57
CA VAL A 140 -10.21 -14.67 -1.50
C VAL A 140 -8.99 -13.74 -1.52
N SER A 141 -7.77 -14.25 -1.71
CA SER A 141 -6.57 -13.39 -1.82
C SER A 141 -6.56 -12.51 -3.06
N ALA A 142 -7.06 -13.00 -4.20
CA ALA A 142 -7.20 -12.20 -5.41
C ALA A 142 -8.29 -11.11 -5.27
N VAL A 143 -9.40 -11.43 -4.59
CA VAL A 143 -10.45 -10.46 -4.25
C VAL A 143 -9.94 -9.43 -3.24
N LEU A 144 -9.14 -9.84 -2.24
CA LEU A 144 -8.53 -8.91 -1.28
C LEU A 144 -7.45 -8.04 -1.92
N ALA A 145 -6.59 -8.59 -2.77
CA ALA A 145 -5.60 -7.82 -3.51
C ALA A 145 -6.27 -6.85 -4.50
N GLY A 146 -7.34 -7.28 -5.20
CA GLY A 146 -8.14 -6.42 -6.06
C GLY A 146 -8.93 -5.36 -5.29
N ALA A 147 -9.45 -5.70 -4.10
CA ALA A 147 -10.08 -4.74 -3.19
C ALA A 147 -9.06 -3.71 -2.71
N VAL A 148 -7.83 -4.10 -2.37
CA VAL A 148 -6.76 -3.16 -2.01
C VAL A 148 -6.36 -2.30 -3.21
N SER A 149 -6.24 -2.84 -4.43
CA SER A 149 -6.00 -2.02 -5.61
C SER A 149 -7.12 -1.02 -5.84
N LEU A 150 -8.38 -1.41 -5.61
CA LEU A 150 -9.52 -0.49 -5.60
C LEU A 150 -9.44 0.52 -4.47
N THR A 151 -9.04 0.14 -3.25
CA THR A 151 -8.90 1.06 -2.11
C THR A 151 -7.77 2.04 -2.33
N VAL A 152 -6.63 1.63 -2.92
CA VAL A 152 -5.51 2.50 -3.28
C VAL A 152 -5.91 3.46 -4.40
N LEU A 153 -6.75 3.03 -5.34
CA LEU A 153 -7.30 3.86 -6.41
C LEU A 153 -8.49 4.73 -5.95
N SER A 154 -9.19 4.35 -4.87
CA SER A 154 -10.37 5.06 -4.35
C SER A 154 -10.08 5.88 -3.10
N SER A 155 -8.95 5.67 -2.43
CA SER A 155 -8.36 6.58 -1.46
C SER A 155 -7.80 7.77 -2.23
N ASN A 156 -8.71 8.48 -2.89
CA ASN A 156 -8.57 9.90 -3.03
C ASN A 156 -8.31 10.40 -1.61
N ASP A 157 -7.21 11.11 -1.41
CA ASP A 157 -7.19 12.18 -0.43
C ASP A 157 -8.48 12.98 -0.70
N ALA A 158 -9.54 12.72 0.07
CA ALA A 158 -10.88 13.18 -0.26
C ALA A 158 -10.98 14.71 -0.17
N SER A 159 -9.96 15.37 0.37
CA SER A 159 -9.79 16.81 0.28
C SER A 159 -9.03 17.17 -1.00
N ALA A 160 -9.62 18.02 -1.83
CA ALA A 160 -8.95 18.74 -2.93
C ALA A 160 -7.86 19.73 -2.45
N ALA A 161 -7.35 19.57 -1.23
CA ALA A 161 -6.49 20.49 -0.49
C ALA A 161 -5.07 19.97 -0.26
N THR A 162 -4.75 18.75 -0.70
CA THR A 162 -3.44 18.10 -0.49
C THR A 162 -2.45 18.41 -1.60
N ALA A 163 -1.22 18.79 -1.21
CA ALA A 163 0.07 18.81 -1.94
C ALA A 163 0.13 19.36 -3.39
N ASP A 164 -0.71 18.85 -4.30
CA ASP A 164 -0.76 19.25 -5.70
C ASP A 164 -1.12 20.74 -5.83
N GLY A 165 -0.20 21.50 -6.42
CA GLY A 165 -0.36 22.94 -6.63
C GLY A 165 0.18 23.83 -5.50
N ILE A 166 0.75 23.27 -4.43
CA ILE A 166 1.43 24.07 -3.39
C ILE A 166 2.87 24.37 -3.81
N SER A 167 3.17 25.65 -4.03
CA SER A 167 4.47 26.14 -4.49
C SER A 167 5.56 26.00 -3.43
N ALA A 168 6.83 26.02 -3.87
CA ALA A 168 7.98 25.96 -2.95
C ALA A 168 7.99 27.12 -1.93
N THR A 169 7.52 28.29 -2.33
CA THR A 169 7.37 29.46 -1.44
C THR A 169 6.33 29.20 -0.37
N GLU A 170 5.14 28.71 -0.75
CA GLU A 170 4.08 28.37 0.21
C GLU A 170 4.50 27.25 1.18
N ARG A 171 5.33 26.31 0.74
CA ARG A 171 5.93 25.28 1.62
C ARG A 171 6.93 25.88 2.61
N ALA A 172 7.69 26.90 2.20
CA ALA A 172 8.66 27.55 3.08
C ALA A 172 7.97 28.43 4.13
N GLU A 173 6.79 28.96 3.82
CA GLU A 173 5.98 29.83 4.69
C GLU A 173 4.92 29.06 5.50
N SER A 174 4.84 27.73 5.34
CA SER A 174 3.81 26.92 5.99
C SER A 174 3.96 26.86 7.51
N VAL A 175 2.84 26.80 8.23
CA VAL A 175 2.81 26.54 9.68
C VAL A 175 2.94 25.03 9.93
N GLU A 176 3.86 24.61 10.81
CA GLU A 176 4.04 23.19 11.12
C GLU A 176 2.99 22.70 12.13
N VAL A 177 2.33 21.59 11.81
CA VAL A 177 1.46 20.84 12.73
C VAL A 177 2.09 19.47 12.95
N ARG A 178 2.63 19.25 14.15
CA ARG A 178 3.27 17.98 14.53
C ARG A 178 2.27 17.04 15.15
N LEU A 179 2.25 15.80 14.66
CA LEU A 179 1.52 14.68 15.23
C LEU A 179 2.51 13.94 16.13
N VAL A 180 2.33 14.06 17.46
CA VAL A 180 3.26 13.55 18.47
C VAL A 180 2.47 12.72 19.49
N ASP A 181 2.78 11.44 19.66
CA ASP A 181 1.98 10.55 20.53
C ASP A 181 0.48 10.67 20.21
N LEU A 182 -0.33 11.05 21.20
CA LEU A 182 -1.77 11.24 21.08
C LEU A 182 -2.16 12.71 21.17
N ARG A 183 -1.36 13.60 20.55
CA ARG A 183 -1.63 15.05 20.54
C ARG A 183 -1.23 15.72 19.23
N PHE A 184 -1.90 16.82 18.95
CA PHE A 184 -1.52 17.79 17.93
C PHE A 184 -0.71 18.91 18.56
N ASP A 185 0.39 19.30 17.92
CA ASP A 185 1.23 20.41 18.35
C ASP A 185 1.39 21.39 17.18
N VAL A 186 0.71 22.53 17.27
CA VAL A 186 0.64 23.55 16.22
C VAL A 186 1.67 24.63 16.50
N ASP A 187 2.61 24.84 15.57
CA ASP A 187 3.59 25.91 15.70
C ASP A 187 2.91 27.28 15.74
N GLY A 188 3.34 28.15 16.65
CA GLY A 188 2.67 29.43 16.93
C GLY A 188 1.29 29.34 17.61
N GLY A 189 0.78 28.12 17.85
CA GLY A 189 -0.45 27.86 18.61
C GLY A 189 -1.77 28.12 17.88
N ALA A 190 -1.74 28.44 16.59
CA ALA A 190 -2.93 28.69 15.78
C ALA A 190 -2.74 28.23 14.33
N LEU A 191 -3.83 27.82 13.68
CA LEU A 191 -3.85 27.48 12.26
C LEU A 191 -4.00 28.75 11.40
N PRO A 192 -3.28 28.86 10.26
CA PRO A 192 -3.37 30.02 9.38
C PRO A 192 -4.61 29.93 8.47
N SER A 193 -5.54 30.89 8.58
CA SER A 193 -6.67 30.99 7.65
C SER A 193 -6.16 31.29 6.23
N GLY A 194 -6.62 30.54 5.22
CA GLY A 194 -6.16 30.65 3.82
C GLY A 194 -4.71 30.22 3.58
N GLY A 195 -3.98 29.83 4.64
CA GLY A 195 -2.58 29.47 4.58
C GLY A 195 -2.34 28.01 4.23
N VAL A 196 -1.07 27.65 4.18
CA VAL A 196 -0.63 26.25 4.06
C VAL A 196 -0.11 25.78 5.41
N ILE A 197 -0.50 24.58 5.79
CA ILE A 197 0.10 23.86 6.93
C ILE A 197 0.96 22.72 6.43
N ARG A 198 2.07 22.48 7.12
CA ARG A 198 2.88 21.27 6.99
C ARG A 198 2.50 20.33 8.12
N VAL A 199 1.78 19.27 7.79
CA VAL A 199 1.40 18.25 8.76
C VAL A 199 2.52 17.20 8.80
N ARG A 200 3.17 17.05 9.94
CA ARG A 200 4.31 16.14 10.11
C ARG A 200 4.04 15.13 11.21
N ASN A 201 4.05 13.85 10.85
CA ASN A 201 4.02 12.77 11.81
C ASN A 201 5.44 12.43 12.28
N VAL A 202 5.74 12.77 13.53
CA VAL A 202 7.04 12.48 14.14
C VAL A 202 7.02 11.25 15.03
N ASP A 203 5.86 10.62 15.20
CA ASP A 203 5.68 9.41 15.99
C ASP A 203 5.80 8.13 15.14
N THR A 204 5.87 7.00 15.83
CA THR A 204 5.96 5.63 15.31
C THR A 204 4.63 5.09 14.80
N LEU A 205 3.50 5.62 15.30
CA LEU A 205 2.17 5.23 14.85
C LEU A 205 1.73 6.12 13.66
N PRO A 206 0.95 5.58 12.71
CA PRO A 206 0.31 6.40 11.70
C PRO A 206 -0.77 7.28 12.34
N HIS A 207 -0.95 8.47 11.79
CA HIS A 207 -1.96 9.43 12.23
C HIS A 207 -2.65 10.03 11.02
N ASP A 208 -3.81 10.61 11.24
CA ASP A 208 -4.48 11.51 10.32
C ASP A 208 -4.66 12.87 11.01
N LEU A 209 -4.78 13.91 10.19
CA LEU A 209 -5.30 15.21 10.60
C LEU A 209 -6.67 15.38 9.95
N THR A 210 -7.70 15.38 10.77
CA THR A 210 -9.08 15.55 10.34
C THR A 210 -9.66 16.81 10.95
N ILE A 211 -10.20 17.69 10.10
CA ILE A 211 -10.95 18.90 10.48
C ILE A 211 -12.39 18.74 9.96
N PRO A 212 -13.30 18.10 10.72
CA PRO A 212 -14.61 17.70 10.22
C PRO A 212 -15.45 18.87 9.69
N SER A 213 -15.36 20.03 10.34
CA SER A 213 -16.10 21.23 9.93
C SER A 213 -15.69 21.78 8.56
N LEU A 214 -14.50 21.41 8.08
CA LEU A 214 -13.96 21.84 6.79
C LEU A 214 -13.95 20.72 5.76
N GLY A 215 -14.36 19.50 6.12
CA GLY A 215 -14.27 18.32 5.24
C GLY A 215 -12.82 17.96 4.87
N ILE A 216 -11.85 18.34 5.72
CA ILE A 216 -10.43 18.01 5.53
C ILE A 216 -10.14 16.73 6.30
N GLU A 217 -9.58 15.74 5.62
CA GLU A 217 -9.09 14.48 6.20
C GLU A 217 -7.82 14.10 5.44
N VAL A 218 -6.70 14.06 6.17
CA VAL A 218 -5.39 13.80 5.57
C VAL A 218 -4.64 12.77 6.39
N PHE A 219 -4.39 11.61 5.79
CA PHE A 219 -3.56 10.57 6.37
C PHE A 219 -2.08 10.93 6.27
N VAL A 220 -1.33 10.74 7.37
CA VAL A 220 0.11 11.00 7.45
C VAL A 220 0.83 9.80 8.08
N PRO A 221 1.51 8.99 7.26
CA PRO A 221 2.28 7.85 7.77
C PRO A 221 3.36 8.25 8.77
N SER A 222 3.80 7.30 9.60
CA SER A 222 4.91 7.51 10.55
C SER A 222 6.17 8.04 9.85
N GLY A 223 6.75 9.11 10.39
CA GLY A 223 7.96 9.73 9.85
C GLY A 223 7.76 10.45 8.52
N ARG A 224 6.52 10.78 8.16
CA ARG A 224 6.19 11.52 6.93
C ARG A 224 5.60 12.88 7.24
N ASP A 225 5.62 13.70 6.21
CA ASP A 225 4.93 14.97 6.19
C ASP A 225 4.16 15.15 4.89
N THR A 226 3.17 16.01 4.95
CA THR A 226 2.41 16.47 3.79
C THR A 226 1.96 17.91 4.00
N TYR A 227 1.51 18.55 2.92
CA TYR A 227 1.08 19.93 2.93
C TYR A 227 -0.41 20.01 2.63
N VAL A 228 -1.12 20.84 3.40
CA VAL A 228 -2.56 21.02 3.29
C VAL A 228 -2.84 22.51 3.18
N ARG A 229 -3.58 22.91 2.14
CA ARG A 229 -4.09 24.27 2.03
C ARG A 229 -5.38 24.40 2.81
N LEU A 230 -5.42 25.36 3.74
CA LEU A 230 -6.62 25.68 4.49
C LEU A 230 -7.47 26.69 3.72
N PRO A 231 -8.81 26.68 3.87
CA PRO A 231 -9.68 27.64 3.21
C PRO A 231 -9.48 29.06 3.78
N ASP A 232 -9.71 30.08 2.94
CA ASP A 232 -9.55 31.49 3.32
C ASP A 232 -10.50 31.90 4.45
N GLU A 233 -11.71 31.34 4.45
CA GLU A 233 -12.74 31.58 5.46
C GLU A 233 -12.86 30.37 6.39
N MET A 234 -12.39 30.54 7.63
CA MET A 234 -12.48 29.54 8.69
C MET A 234 -13.16 30.12 9.94
N PRO A 235 -13.90 29.32 10.71
CA PRO A 235 -14.33 29.72 12.05
C PRO A 235 -13.13 30.08 12.95
N PRO A 236 -13.29 30.96 13.96
CA PRO A 236 -12.19 31.39 14.83
C PRO A 236 -11.57 30.24 15.65
N VAL A 237 -12.32 29.15 15.82
CA VAL A 237 -11.87 27.91 16.45
C VAL A 237 -12.40 26.74 15.62
N VAL A 238 -11.54 25.77 15.31
CA VAL A 238 -11.90 24.54 14.59
C VAL A 238 -11.46 23.31 15.36
N GLY A 239 -12.29 22.28 15.36
CA GLY A 239 -11.95 21.00 15.96
C GLY A 239 -11.04 20.18 15.04
N VAL A 240 -9.86 19.81 15.53
CA VAL A 240 -8.89 18.93 14.87
C VAL A 240 -8.86 17.60 15.62
N ILE A 241 -9.01 16.48 14.91
CA ILE A 241 -9.05 15.14 15.51
C ILE A 241 -8.19 14.15 14.71
N CYS A 242 -7.78 13.07 15.39
CA CYS A 242 -7.19 11.90 14.76
C CYS A 242 -8.19 10.74 14.81
N THR A 243 -8.63 10.24 13.66
CA THR A 243 -9.60 9.14 13.54
C THR A 243 -8.95 7.76 13.48
N ILE A 244 -7.61 7.68 13.45
CA ILE A 244 -6.89 6.40 13.48
C ILE A 244 -7.19 5.63 14.78
N GLY A 245 -7.79 4.45 14.63
CA GLY A 245 -8.02 3.50 15.73
C GLY A 245 -8.84 4.11 16.87
N ASP A 246 -8.27 4.10 18.08
CA ASP A 246 -8.86 4.70 19.28
C ASP A 246 -8.20 6.02 19.68
N HIS A 247 -7.38 6.63 18.81
CA HIS A 247 -6.58 7.81 19.16
C HIS A 247 -7.45 8.99 19.63
N GLN A 248 -8.56 9.27 18.95
CA GLN A 248 -9.53 10.28 19.40
C GLN A 248 -10.07 9.96 20.81
N LEU A 249 -10.47 8.71 21.05
CA LEU A 249 -11.02 8.28 22.34
C LEU A 249 -9.99 8.39 23.46
N ARG A 250 -8.70 8.28 23.12
CA ARG A 250 -7.58 8.44 24.04
C ARG A 250 -7.13 9.90 24.19
N GLY A 251 -7.83 10.86 23.59
CA GLY A 251 -7.63 12.29 23.78
C GLY A 251 -6.87 12.99 22.65
N MET A 252 -6.64 12.33 21.51
CA MET A 252 -6.01 12.97 20.34
C MET A 252 -7.02 13.84 19.59
N GLY A 253 -7.31 15.00 20.18
CA GLY A 253 -8.09 16.08 19.61
C GLY A 253 -7.63 17.43 20.15
N LEU A 254 -7.87 18.48 19.38
CA LEU A 254 -7.52 19.86 19.70
C LEU A 254 -8.60 20.80 19.15
N ASP A 255 -9.10 21.69 19.99
CA ASP A 255 -9.79 22.89 19.51
C ASP A 255 -8.74 23.94 19.15
N ALA A 256 -8.43 24.07 17.86
CA ALA A 256 -7.37 24.94 17.36
C ALA A 256 -7.91 26.34 17.09
N GLU A 257 -7.23 27.37 17.63
CA GLU A 257 -7.45 28.75 17.24
C GLU A 257 -7.06 28.96 15.77
N VAL A 258 -7.75 29.88 15.09
CA VAL A 258 -7.45 30.28 13.71
C VAL A 258 -7.03 31.74 13.67
N ARG A 259 -5.98 32.05 12.89
CA ARG A 259 -5.42 33.41 12.74
C ARG A 259 -5.14 33.76 11.29
#